data_AF-D4CUB3-F1
#
_entry.id   AF-D4CUB3-F1
#
_cell.length_a   1.000
_cell.length_b   1.000
_cell.length_c   1.000
_cell.angle_alpha   90.00
_cell.angle_beta   90.00
_cell.angle_gamma   90.00
#
_symmetry.space_group_name_H-M   'P 1'
#
loop_
_entity.id
_entity.type
_entity.pdbx_description
1 polymer ?
#
loop_
_entity_poly.entity_id
_entity_poly.type
_entity_poly.pdbx_seq_one_letter_code
_entity_poly.pdbx_strand_id
1 'polypeptide(L)'
;MGVYATLVFQKKLYDIGAIPVLFDRELIKELGKIPYDFTIETYVYYIAKKENYKIVRPPVYMNERKSGLSSWNRGFISRIKLSWQLMKGILKIRIN
;
A
#
# COMPACT_ATOMS: atom_id res chain seq x y z
N MET A 1 -1.07 7.79 6.22
CA MET A 1 -0.29 7.41 5.02
C MET A 1 -0.99 7.81 3.71
N GLY A 2 -2.31 7.60 3.54
CA GLY A 2 -3.02 7.91 2.27
C GLY A 2 -2.84 9.33 1.73
N VAL A 3 -2.91 10.35 2.58
CA VAL A 3 -2.64 11.76 2.18
C VAL A 3 -1.25 11.92 1.59
N TYR A 4 -0.23 11.35 2.25
CA TYR A 4 1.15 11.41 1.79
C TYR A 4 1.32 10.75 0.41
N ALA A 5 0.81 9.52 0.24
CA ALA A 5 0.85 8.83 -1.05
C ALA A 5 0.09 9.61 -2.13
N THR A 6 -1.05 10.22 -1.79
CA THR A 6 -1.83 11.04 -2.70
C THR A 6 -1.03 12.24 -3.22
N LEU A 7 -0.31 12.92 -2.33
CA LEU A 7 0.55 14.05 -2.70
C LEU A 7 1.73 13.61 -3.55
N VAL A 8 2.43 12.53 -3.18
CA VAL A 8 3.61 12.02 -3.90
C VAL A 8 3.26 11.56 -5.32
N PHE A 9 2.16 10.82 -5.47
CA PHE A 9 1.76 10.27 -6.77
C PHE A 9 0.80 11.16 -7.56
N GLN A 10 0.27 12.23 -6.96
CA GLN A 10 -0.74 13.10 -7.55
C GLN A 10 -2.00 12.34 -8.01
N LYS A 11 -2.36 11.30 -7.25
CA LYS A 11 -3.53 10.43 -7.49
C LYS A 11 -4.25 10.20 -6.17
N LYS A 12 -5.59 10.25 -6.17
CA LYS A 12 -6.38 10.03 -4.94
C LYS A 12 -6.21 8.60 -4.43
N LEU A 13 -5.42 8.45 -3.36
CA LEU A 13 -5.11 7.17 -2.71
C LEU A 13 -5.52 7.25 -1.24
N TYR A 14 -6.44 6.38 -0.85
CA TYR A 14 -6.95 6.25 0.50
C TYR A 14 -7.02 4.77 0.87
N ASP A 15 -7.07 4.48 2.16
CA ASP A 15 -7.13 3.11 2.67
C ASP A 15 -5.96 2.23 2.15
N ILE A 16 -4.76 2.82 2.18
CA ILE A 16 -3.52 2.17 1.74
C ILE A 16 -2.92 1.34 2.87
N GLY A 17 -2.31 0.21 2.51
CA GLY A 17 -1.86 -0.81 3.45
C GLY A 17 -2.98 -1.74 3.94
N ALA A 18 -4.21 -1.60 3.43
CA ALA A 18 -5.29 -2.55 3.65
C ALA A 18 -5.10 -3.77 2.74
N ILE A 19 -4.99 -4.95 3.33
CA ILE A 19 -4.80 -6.25 2.66
C ILE A 19 -5.91 -7.17 3.18
N PRO A 20 -6.48 -8.10 2.40
CA PRO A 20 -6.11 -8.49 1.03
C PRO A 20 -6.60 -7.51 -0.05
N VAL A 21 -5.84 -7.42 -1.14
CA VAL A 21 -6.21 -6.71 -2.37
C VAL A 21 -6.29 -7.73 -3.49
N LEU A 22 -7.39 -7.70 -4.24
CA LEU A 22 -7.57 -8.44 -5.48
C LEU A 22 -7.54 -7.45 -6.64
N PHE A 23 -6.89 -7.83 -7.73
CA PHE A 23 -6.80 -7.03 -8.95
C PHE A 23 -6.84 -7.94 -10.17
N ASP A 24 -7.25 -7.39 -11.31
CA ASP A 24 -7.32 -8.12 -12.56
C ASP A 24 -5.93 -8.58 -13.01
N ARG A 25 -5.82 -9.79 -13.56
CA ARG A 25 -4.54 -10.35 -14.03
C ARG A 25 -3.87 -9.45 -15.07
N GLU A 26 -4.64 -8.76 -15.90
CA GLU A 26 -4.12 -7.86 -16.92
C GLU A 26 -3.30 -6.71 -16.34
N LEU A 27 -3.59 -6.28 -15.11
CA LEU A 27 -2.80 -5.23 -14.43
C LEU A 27 -1.33 -5.65 -14.24
N ILE A 28 -1.03 -6.96 -14.18
CA ILE A 28 0.35 -7.47 -14.06
C ILE A 28 1.22 -6.98 -15.22
N LYS A 29 0.64 -6.82 -16.43
CA LYS A 29 1.35 -6.35 -17.62
C LYS A 29 1.83 -4.90 -17.50
N GLU A 30 1.15 -4.12 -16.66
CA GLU A 30 1.47 -2.71 -16.40
C GLU A 30 2.45 -2.51 -15.24
N LEU A 31 2.76 -3.59 -14.50
CA LEU A 31 3.73 -3.53 -13.41
C LEU A 31 5.15 -3.49 -13.97
N GLY A 32 5.92 -2.51 -13.52
CA GLY A 32 7.36 -2.38 -13.77
C GLY A 32 8.18 -2.92 -12.60
N LYS A 33 9.06 -2.06 -12.05
CA LYS A 33 9.92 -2.43 -10.91
C LYS A 33 9.13 -2.51 -9.60
N ILE A 34 8.62 -3.69 -9.30
CA ILE A 34 7.83 -3.96 -8.09
C ILE A 34 8.73 -3.83 -6.84
N PRO A 35 8.30 -3.09 -5.79
CA PRO A 35 9.01 -3.05 -4.53
C PRO A 35 8.84 -4.36 -3.75
N TYR A 36 9.92 -4.82 -3.12
CA TYR A 36 9.96 -6.04 -2.30
C TYR A 36 9.82 -5.73 -0.80
N ASP A 37 8.99 -4.76 -0.45
CA ASP A 37 8.74 -4.33 0.92
C ASP A 37 7.25 -4.04 1.18
N PHE A 38 6.93 -3.44 2.34
CA PHE A 38 5.56 -3.12 2.73
C PHE A 38 4.83 -2.15 1.79
N THR A 39 5.51 -1.53 0.83
CA THR A 39 4.89 -0.60 -0.14
C THR A 39 4.33 -1.28 -1.39
N ILE A 40 4.47 -2.61 -1.53
CA ILE A 40 3.96 -3.36 -2.69
C ILE A 40 2.47 -3.16 -2.96
N GLU A 41 1.63 -3.15 -1.92
CA GLU A 41 0.20 -2.90 -2.10
C GLU A 41 -0.06 -1.49 -2.64
N THR A 42 0.61 -0.49 -2.06
CA THR A 42 0.46 0.91 -2.47
C THR A 42 0.98 1.14 -3.88
N TYR A 43 2.05 0.44 -4.28
CA TYR A 43 2.56 0.42 -5.64
C TYR A 43 1.50 -0.10 -6.61
N VAL A 44 0.96 -1.30 -6.37
CA VAL A 44 -0.07 -1.89 -7.24
C VAL A 44 -1.31 -1.00 -7.31
N TYR A 45 -1.74 -0.43 -6.18
CA TYR A 45 -2.86 0.50 -6.15
C TYR A 45 -2.60 1.78 -6.94
N TYR A 46 -1.38 2.33 -6.85
CA TYR A 46 -0.96 3.47 -7.66
C TYR A 46 -0.98 3.15 -9.15
N ILE A 47 -0.44 2.00 -9.59
CA ILE A 47 -0.47 1.60 -10.99
C ILE A 47 -1.91 1.42 -11.47
N ALA A 48 -2.78 0.75 -10.70
CA ALA A 48 -4.20 0.65 -11.02
C ALA A 48 -4.86 2.02 -11.22
N LYS A 49 -4.56 3.00 -10.35
CA LYS A 49 -5.04 4.38 -10.50
C LYS A 49 -4.43 5.13 -11.69
N LYS A 50 -3.18 4.84 -12.04
CA LYS A 50 -2.48 5.41 -13.19
C LYS A 50 -3.11 4.92 -14.50
N GLU A 51 -3.39 3.62 -14.56
CA GLU A 51 -4.01 2.94 -15.70
C GLU A 51 -5.56 2.99 -15.68
N ASN A 52 -6.13 3.87 -14.87
CA ASN A 52 -7.57 4.17 -14.80
C ASN A 52 -8.49 2.97 -14.49
N TYR A 53 -8.00 1.97 -13.75
CA TYR A 53 -8.82 0.85 -13.29
C TYR A 53 -9.92 1.34 -12.34
N LYS A 54 -11.09 0.68 -12.41
CA LYS A 54 -12.17 0.87 -11.43
C LYS A 54 -11.72 0.27 -10.09
N ILE A 55 -11.84 1.07 -9.03
CA ILE A 55 -11.46 0.67 -7.68
C ILE A 55 -12.71 0.52 -6.84
N VAL A 56 -12.90 -0.67 -6.27
CA VAL A 56 -14.01 -0.98 -5.36
C VAL A 56 -13.42 -1.36 -4.00
N ARG A 57 -13.92 -0.73 -2.94
CA ARG A 57 -13.48 -0.97 -1.56
C ARG A 57 -14.71 -1.29 -0.70
N PRO A 58 -15.15 -2.56 -0.66
CA PRO A 58 -16.21 -2.95 0.27
C PRO A 58 -15.71 -2.81 1.72
N PRO A 59 -16.60 -2.58 2.69
CA PRO A 59 -16.22 -2.59 4.09
C PRO A 59 -15.72 -4.00 4.47
N VAL A 60 -14.51 -4.08 5.02
CA VAL A 60 -13.92 -5.32 5.52
C VAL A 60 -13.65 -5.18 7.01
N TYR A 61 -14.23 -6.08 7.80
CA TYR A 61 -14.00 -6.13 9.23
C TYR A 61 -12.85 -7.10 9.54
N MET A 62 -11.71 -6.55 9.93
CA MET A 62 -10.58 -7.36 10.41
C MET A 62 -10.82 -7.77 11.86
N ASN A 63 -10.93 -9.07 12.09
CA ASN A 63 -10.92 -9.63 13.44
C ASN A 63 -9.53 -9.50 14.08
N GLU A 64 -9.50 -9.53 15.41
CA GLU A 64 -8.24 -9.59 16.14
C GLU A 64 -7.45 -10.86 15.79
N ARG A 65 -6.13 -10.72 15.79
CA ARG A 65 -5.21 -11.83 15.53
C ARG A 65 -5.33 -12.86 16.67
N LYS A 66 -5.77 -14.08 16.34
CA LYS A 66 -5.91 -15.18 17.32
C LYS A 66 -4.59 -15.77 17.81
N SER A 67 -3.54 -15.76 16.99
CA SER A 67 -2.24 -16.36 17.33
C SER A 67 -1.05 -15.62 16.69
N GLY A 68 0.10 -15.69 17.37
CA GLY A 68 1.35 -15.05 16.96
C GLY A 68 1.45 -13.56 17.31
N LEU A 69 2.68 -13.07 17.43
CA LEU A 69 2.95 -11.65 17.70
C LEU A 69 3.21 -10.90 16.40
N SER A 70 2.81 -9.62 16.35
CA SER A 70 3.19 -8.77 15.22
C SER A 70 4.67 -8.46 15.26
N SER A 71 5.37 -8.67 14.15
CA SER A 71 6.79 -8.29 14.01
C SER A 71 6.96 -6.77 13.85
N TRP A 72 5.93 -6.06 13.41
CA TRP A 72 5.99 -4.64 13.03
C TRP A 72 5.05 -3.73 13.82
N ASN A 73 4.04 -4.29 14.51
CA ASN A 73 3.05 -3.55 15.31
C ASN A 73 3.17 -3.90 16.81
N ARG A 74 4.35 -3.66 17.40
CA ARG A 74 4.65 -4.00 18.81
C ARG A 74 4.44 -2.85 19.79
N GLY A 75 4.13 -1.65 19.28
CA GLY A 75 3.98 -0.43 20.08
C GLY A 75 4.22 0.83 19.25
N PHE A 76 4.12 1.98 19.89
CA PHE A 76 4.18 3.29 19.24
C PHE A 76 5.44 3.51 18.38
N ILE A 77 6.63 3.19 18.93
CA ILE A 77 7.91 3.34 18.22
C ILE A 77 7.95 2.48 16.95
N SER A 78 7.47 1.23 17.03
CA SER A 78 7.44 0.34 15.85
C SER A 78 6.53 0.86 14.73
N ARG A 79 5.39 1.48 15.10
CA ARG A 79 4.47 2.11 14.14
C ARG A 79 5.08 3.33 13.45
N ILE A 80 5.82 4.16 14.20
CA ILE A 80 6.55 5.30 13.63
C ILE A 80 7.64 4.82 12.67
N LYS A 81 8.45 3.82 13.09
CA LYS A 81 9.51 3.25 12.23
C LYS A 81 8.95 2.67 10.94
N LEU A 82 7.84 1.94 11.02
CA LEU A 82 7.15 1.42 9.84
C LEU A 82 6.61 2.55 8.96
N SER A 83 5.99 3.57 9.56
CA SER A 83 5.48 4.73 8.80
C SER A 83 6.61 5.43 8.04
N TRP A 84 7.77 5.60 8.65
CA TRP A 84 8.95 6.17 8.01
C TRP A 84 9.48 5.30 6.87
N GLN A 85 9.54 3.98 7.07
CA GLN A 85 9.92 3.03 6.02
C GLN A 85 8.95 3.09 4.83
N LEU A 86 7.65 3.14 5.08
CA LEU A 86 6.62 3.27 4.04
C LEU A 86 6.75 4.58 3.27
N MET A 87 6.96 5.72 3.96
CA MET A 87 7.17 7.01 3.28
C MET A 87 8.39 6.99 2.35
N LYS A 88 9.51 6.42 2.81
CA LYS A 88 10.71 6.24 1.98
C LYS A 88 10.46 5.34 0.77
N GLY A 89 9.77 4.22 0.96
CA GLY A 89 9.41 3.31 -0.13
C GLY A 89 8.49 3.97 -1.16
N ILE A 90 7.49 4.74 -0.69
CA ILE A 90 6.57 5.51 -1.54
C ILE A 90 7.33 6.53 -2.40
N LEU A 91 8.26 7.29 -1.83
CA LEU A 91 9.10 8.21 -2.61
C LEU A 91 9.97 7.47 -3.63
N LYS A 92 10.54 6.34 -3.22
CA LYS A 92 11.36 5.51 -4.11
C LYS A 92 10.55 4.99 -5.31
N ILE A 93 9.27 4.65 -5.14
CA ILE A 93 8.38 4.28 -6.25
C ILE A 93 8.20 5.45 -7.22
N ARG A 94 8.11 6.70 -6.74
CA ARG A 94 7.90 7.87 -7.61
C ARG A 94 9.13 8.24 -8.44
N ILE A 95 10.33 7.98 -7.91
CA ILE A 95 11.60 8.34 -8.53
C ILE A 95 12.08 7.29 -9.53
N ASN A 96 11.76 6.01 -9.30
CA ASN A 96 12.04 4.93 -10.25
C ASN A 96 11.02 4.93 -11.40
#